data_AF-A0A353Y286-F1
#
_entry.id   AF-A0A353Y286-F1
#
_cell.length_a   1.000
_cell.length_b   1.000
_cell.length_c   1.000
_cell.angle_alpha   90.00
_cell.angle_beta   90.00
_cell.angle_gamma   90.00
#
_symmetry.space_group_name_H-M   'P 1'
#
loop_
_entity.id
_entity.type
_entity.pdbx_description
1 polymer ?
#
loop_
_entity_poly.entity_id
_entity_poly.type
_entity_poly.pdbx_seq_one_letter_code
_entity_poly.pdbx_strand_id
1 'polypeptide(L)' 'KLQLGYSHDVDLDVPEGLTVETPDQTTIIISGIDRQSVGQFAAEIRRWRKPEPYKGKGIRYSDETVVIKETKKK' A
#
# COMPACT_ATOMS: atom_id res chain seq x y z
N LYS A 1 5.27 -10.87 -1.29
CA LYS A 1 4.64 -11.04 -2.62
C LYS A 1 3.28 -10.33 -2.66
N LEU A 2 3.07 -9.44 -3.62
CA LEU A 2 1.86 -8.61 -3.78
C LEU A 2 1.18 -8.87 -5.12
N GLN A 3 -0.13 -9.12 -5.08
CA GLN A 3 -0.98 -9.28 -6.27
C GLN A 3 -1.77 -7.99 -6.52
N LEU A 4 -1.23 -7.13 -7.38
CA LEU A 4 -1.80 -5.81 -7.66
C LEU A 4 -2.61 -5.76 -8.97
N GLY A 5 -2.85 -6.90 -9.61
CA GLY A 5 -3.53 -6.97 -10.90
C GLY A 5 -2.62 -6.70 -12.10
N TYR A 6 -1.30 -6.77 -11.90
CA TYR A 6 -0.32 -6.87 -12.99
C TYR A 6 -0.23 -8.30 -13.50
N SER A 7 0.33 -8.50 -14.69
CA SER A 7 0.53 -9.84 -15.27
C SER A 7 1.57 -10.68 -14.53
N HIS A 8 2.39 -10.05 -13.70
CA HIS A 8 3.36 -10.70 -12.82
C HIS A 8 3.16 -10.19 -11.40
N ASP A 9 3.60 -11.00 -10.44
CA ASP A 9 3.56 -10.64 -9.04
C ASP A 9 4.68 -9.64 -8.69
N VAL A 10 4.43 -8.79 -7.71
CA VAL A 10 5.45 -7.84 -7.21
C VAL A 10 6.05 -8.40 -5.93
N ASP A 11 7.32 -8.76 -5.98
CA ASP A 11 8.10 -9.13 -4.81
C ASP A 11 8.87 -7.92 -4.29
N LEU A 12 8.76 -7.70 -2.98
CA LEU A 12 9.40 -6.61 -2.26
C LEU A 12 10.25 -7.23 -1.17
N ASP A 13 11.54 -6.94 -1.21
CA ASP A 13 12.48 -7.33 -0.17
C ASP A 13 12.28 -6.44 1.05
N VAL A 14 12.07 -7.07 2.20
CA VAL A 14 11.91 -6.37 3.47
C VAL A 14 13.31 -5.99 3.98
N PRO A 15 13.60 -4.69 4.25
CA PRO A 15 14.89 -4.28 4.77
C PRO A 15 15.15 -4.88 6.17
N GLU A 16 16.42 -5.08 6.53
CA GLU A 16 16.78 -5.58 7.85
C GLU A 16 16.25 -4.69 8.98
N GLY A 17 15.66 -5.30 10.01
CA GLY A 17 15.09 -4.59 11.17
C GLY A 17 13.64 -4.13 11.00
N LEU A 18 13.00 -4.48 9.88
CA LEU A 18 11.56 -4.33 9.66
C LEU A 18 10.85 -5.68 9.72
N THR A 19 9.72 -5.71 10.40
CA THR A 19 8.81 -6.85 10.45
C THR A 19 7.55 -6.50 9.69
N VAL A 20 7.14 -7.37 8.77
CA VAL A 20 5.92 -7.21 7.99
C VAL A 20 4.97 -8.33 8.34
N GLU A 21 3.80 -7.97 8.83
CA GLU A 21 2.72 -8.89 9.17
C GLU A 21 1.52 -8.66 8.25
N THR A 22 0.90 -9.74 7.80
CA THR A 22 -0.29 -9.69 6.93
C THR A 22 -1.44 -10.43 7.61
N PRO A 23 -2.15 -9.79 8.56
CA PRO A 23 -3.27 -10.43 9.27
C PRO A 23 -4.44 -10.74 8.33
N ASP A 24 -4.69 -9.87 7.34
CA ASP A 24 -5.69 -10.06 6.30
C ASP A 24 -5.04 -10.03 4.92
N GLN A 25 -5.73 -10.56 3.91
CA GLN A 25 -5.28 -10.48 2.52
C GLN A 25 -5.11 -9.03 2.01
N THR A 26 -5.83 -8.07 2.61
CA THR A 26 -5.82 -6.65 2.20
C THR A 26 -5.10 -5.72 3.15
N THR A 27 -4.67 -6.21 4.31
CA THR A 27 -4.10 -5.39 5.39
C THR A 27 -2.65 -5.80 5.60
N ILE A 28 -1.75 -4.81 5.55
CA ILE A 28 -0.31 -5.00 5.78
C ILE A 28 0.09 -4.13 6.97
N ILE A 29 0.67 -4.76 7.98
CA ILE A 29 1.21 -4.10 9.17
C ILE A 29 2.73 -4.12 9.03
N ILE A 30 3.35 -2.95 9.11
CA ILE A 30 4.80 -2.78 9.05
C ILE A 30 5.22 -2.24 10.42
N SER A 31 6.06 -3.00 11.13
CA SER A 31 6.64 -2.62 12.41
C SER A 31 8.16 -2.66 12.33
N GLY A 32 8.83 -1.85 13.14
CA GLY A 32 10.29 -1.76 13.11
C GLY A 32 10.83 -0.81 14.16
N ILE A 33 12.15 -0.87 14.36
CA ILE A 33 12.85 -0.07 15.37
C ILE A 33 13.02 1.38 14.89
N ASP A 34 13.30 1.59 13.60
CA ASP A 34 13.49 2.91 13.01
C ASP A 34 12.25 3.40 12.25
N ARG A 35 11.69 4.52 12.71
CA ARG A 35 10.52 5.16 12.10
C ARG A 35 10.79 5.66 10.68
N GLN A 36 12.01 6.08 10.36
CA GLN A 36 12.34 6.54 9.01
C GLN A 36 12.28 5.37 8.03
N SER A 37 12.94 4.26 8.35
CA SER A 37 12.93 3.04 7.54
C SER A 37 11.52 2.46 7.36
N VAL A 38 10.71 2.43 8.44
CA VAL A 38 9.28 2.02 8.37
C VAL A 38 8.52 2.91 7.38
N GLY A 39 8.64 4.24 7.52
CA GLY A 39 7.94 5.19 6.67
C GLY A 39 8.36 5.12 5.21
N GLN A 40 9.67 4.94 4.96
CA GLN A 40 10.20 4.79 3.61
C GLN A 40 9.65 3.53 2.92
N PHE A 41 9.72 2.38 3.60
CA PHE A 41 9.24 1.13 3.04
C PHE A 41 7.72 1.17 2.78
N ALA A 42 6.95 1.75 3.69
CA ALA A 42 5.51 1.94 3.50
C ALA A 42 5.19 2.87 2.30
N ALA A 43 5.99 3.93 2.11
CA ALA A 43 5.85 4.84 0.98
C ALA A 43 6.22 4.16 -0.36
N GLU A 44 7.24 3.30 -0.37
CA GLU A 44 7.62 2.49 -1.54
C GLU A 44 6.50 1.52 -1.93
N ILE A 45 5.90 0.82 -0.96
CA ILE A 45 4.73 -0.04 -1.21
C ILE A 45 3.59 0.78 -1.82
N ARG A 46 3.22 1.93 -1.21
CA ARG A 46 2.15 2.82 -1.72
C ARG A 46 2.42 3.33 -3.13
N ARG A 47 3.69 3.49 -3.53
CA ARG A 47 4.07 3.97 -4.87
C ARG A 47 3.68 3.00 -5.97
N TRP A 48 3.67 1.69 -5.72
CA TRP A 48 3.33 0.67 -6.72
C TRP A 48 1.90 0.81 -7.23
N ARG A 49 0.94 1.08 -6.33
CA ARG A 49 -0.46 1.27 -6.71
C ARG A 49 -1.09 2.36 -5.87
N LYS A 50 -0.93 3.61 -6.29
CA LYS A 50 -1.56 4.77 -5.65
C LYS A 50 -3.09 4.66 -5.71
N PRO A 51 -3.81 5.18 -4.71
CA PRO A 51 -5.26 5.16 -4.70
C PRO A 51 -5.82 6.03 -5.84
N GLU A 52 -6.69 5.44 -6.64
CA GLU A 52 -7.29 6.12 -7.80
C GLU A 52 -8.38 7.13 -7.37
N PRO A 53 -8.50 8.30 -8.03
CA PRO A 53 -9.40 9.37 -7.62
C PRO A 53 -10.88 9.10 -7.92
N TYR A 54 -11.25 7.97 -8.55
CA TYR A 54 -12.66 7.68 -8.89
C TYR A 54 -13.23 6.55 -8.03
N LYS A 55 -12.55 5.41 -7.99
CA LYS A 55 -13.00 4.21 -7.24
C LYS A 55 -12.21 3.99 -5.95
N GLY A 56 -11.21 4.81 -5.66
CA GLY A 56 -10.35 4.65 -4.48
C GLY A 56 -9.53 3.36 -4.46
N LYS A 57 -9.43 2.64 -5.59
CA LYS A 57 -8.69 1.38 -5.67
C LYS A 57 -7.19 1.68 -5.62
N GLY A 58 -6.47 0.95 -4.78
CA GLY A 58 -5.03 1.11 -4.58
C GLY A 58 -4.63 0.82 -3.15
N ILE A 59 -3.37 1.09 -2.83
CA ILE A 59 -2.79 0.97 -1.49
C ILE A 59 -2.88 2.33 -0.82
N ARG A 60 -3.42 2.35 0.40
CA ARG A 60 -3.58 3.56 1.22
C ARG A 60 -3.14 3.25 2.65
N TYR A 61 -2.80 4.30 3.40
CA TYR A 61 -2.66 4.16 4.85
C TYR A 61 -4.03 3.96 5.50
N SER A 62 -4.04 3.38 6.70
CA SER A 62 -5.24 3.12 7.50
C SER A 62 -6.06 4.38 7.78
N ASP A 63 -5.37 5.50 7.97
CA ASP A 63 -5.91 6.82 8.32
C ASP A 63 -6.01 7.76 7.10
N GLU A 64 -5.58 7.34 5.91
CA GLU A 64 -5.60 8.17 4.70
C GLU A 64 -7.00 8.25 4.06
N THR A 65 -7.54 9.46 3.97
CA THR A 65 -8.78 9.73 3.24
C THR A 65 -8.49 10.12 1.79
N VAL A 66 -8.96 9.31 0.85
CA VAL A 66 -8.80 9.54 -0.60
C VAL A 66 -9.94 10.40 -1.11
N VAL A 67 -9.63 11.55 -1.71
CA VAL A 67 -10.62 12.42 -2.36
C VAL A 67 -11.13 11.73 -3.63
N ILE A 68 -12.40 11.32 -3.61
CA ILE A 68 -13.07 10.72 -4.76
C ILE A 68 -13.79 11.79 -5.58
N LYS A 69 -13.63 11.75 -6.91
CA LYS A 69 -14.38 12.53 -7.87
C LYS A 69 -15.56 11.70 -8.36
N GLU A 70 -16.74 12.29 -8.36
CA GLU A 70 -17.91 11.64 -8.95
C GLU A 70 -17.69 11.39 -10.45
N THR A 71 -17.92 10.16 -10.88
CA THR A 71 -18.08 9.83 -12.29
C THR A 71 -19.28 10.59 -12.83
N LYS A 72 -19.19 11.11 -14.07
CA LYS A 72 -20.34 11.69 -14.77
C LYS A 72 -21.51 10.71 -14.71
N LYS A 73 -22.55 11.06 -13.94
CA LYS A 73 -23.86 10.41 -14.02
C LYS A 73 -24.31 10.52 -15.49
N LYS A 74 -24.62 9.37 -16.10
CA LYS A 74 -25.35 9.32 -17.35
C LYS A 74 -26.80 9.68 -17.10
#